data_AF-A0A848ZGP8-F1
#
_entry.id   AF-A0A848ZGP8-F1
#
_cell.length_a   1.000
_cell.length_b   1.000
_cell.length_c   1.000
_cell.angle_alpha   90.00
_cell.angle_beta   90.00
_cell.angle_gamma   90.00
#
_symmetry.space_group_name_H-M   'P 1'
#
loop_
_entity.id
_entity.type
_entity.pdbx_description
1 polymer ?
#
loop_
_entity_poly.entity_id
_entity_poly.type
_entity_poly.pdbx_seq_one_letter_code
_entity_poly.pdbx_strand_id
1 'polypeptide(L)' 'YDNIYILKKIMEEEGVTNKPGDLAEDREKIRKGWEKLKNYNGICGATTMDKNGDGVGGVRTLVVENGKMVSK' A
#
# COMPACT_ATOMS: atom_id res chain seq x y z
N TYR A 1 9.52 -2.55 -4.79
CA TYR A 1 9.83 -1.14 -5.11
C TYR A 1 8.80 -0.25 -4.43
N ASP A 2 7.53 -0.27 -4.87
CA ASP A 2 6.45 0.58 -4.34
C ASP A 2 6.36 0.60 -2.81
N ASN A 3 6.33 -0.56 -2.15
CA ASN A 3 6.25 -0.64 -0.67
C ASN A 3 7.35 0.13 0.07
N ILE A 4 8.57 0.16 -0.47
CA ILE A 4 9.69 0.89 0.15
C ILE A 4 9.47 2.41 0.03
N TYR A 5 8.97 2.88 -1.11
CA TYR A 5 8.68 4.29 -1.30
C TYR A 5 7.42 4.74 -0.56
N ILE A 6 6.42 3.86 -0.42
CA ILE A 6 5.26 4.07 0.45
C ILE A 6 5.71 4.21 1.89
N LEU A 7 6.55 3.29 2.39
CA LEU A 7 7.08 3.35 3.75
C LEU A 7 7.89 4.63 3.98
N LYS A 8 8.76 5.01 3.03
CA LYS A 8 9.50 6.26 3.09
C LYS A 8 8.56 7.47 3.21
N LYS A 9 7.55 7.57 2.34
CA LYS A 9 6.55 8.63 2.35
C LYS A 9 5.83 8.70 3.70
N ILE A 10 5.37 7.55 4.21
CA ILE A 10 4.70 7.45 5.53
C ILE A 10 5.63 7.93 6.65
N MET A 11 6.89 7.49 6.65
CA MET A 11 7.87 7.90 7.66
C MET A 11 8.12 9.41 7.65
N GLU A 12 8.21 10.00 6.46
CA GLU A 12 8.38 11.45 6.27
C GLU A 12 7.15 12.25 6.72
N GLU A 13 5.94 11.79 6.39
CA GLU A 13 4.69 12.50 6.67
C GLU A 13 4.19 12.35 8.11
N GLU A 14 4.31 11.16 8.68
CA GLU A 14 3.87 10.89 10.06
C GLU A 14 4.96 11.20 11.10
N GLY A 15 6.17 11.59 10.65
CA GLY A 15 7.26 12.04 11.51
C GLY A 15 7.85 10.93 12.38
N VAL A 16 8.21 9.82 11.75
CA VAL A 16 8.89 8.69 12.42
C VAL A 16 10.30 9.13 12.83
N THR A 17 10.66 8.97 14.11
CA THR A 17 11.91 9.53 14.67
C THR A 17 13.04 8.53 14.76
N ASN A 18 12.72 7.24 14.92
CA ASN A 18 13.62 6.14 15.20
C ASN A 18 14.47 6.34 16.48
N LYS A 19 13.95 7.10 17.45
CA LYS A 19 14.59 7.22 18.76
C LYS A 19 14.26 5.99 19.61
N PRO A 20 15.21 5.44 20.40
CA PRO A 20 14.96 4.24 21.20
C PRO A 20 13.74 4.35 22.15
N GLY A 21 13.45 5.54 22.66
CA GLY A 21 12.29 5.80 23.53
C GLY A 21 10.94 5.87 22.80
N ASP A 22 10.94 6.08 21.49
CA ASP A 22 9.73 6.39 20.70
C ASP A 22 9.30 5.21 19.81
N LEU A 23 10.03 4.07 19.83
CA LEU A 23 9.83 2.96 18.88
C LEU A 23 8.40 2.41 18.85
N ALA A 24 7.72 2.40 19.99
CA ALA A 24 6.32 1.96 20.06
C ALA A 24 5.38 2.96 19.37
N GLU A 25 5.60 4.26 19.56
CA GLU A 25 4.85 5.33 18.91
C GLU A 25 5.12 5.34 17.39
N ASP A 26 6.38 5.19 17.00
CA ASP A 26 6.81 5.13 15.61
C ASP A 26 6.18 3.95 14.86
N ARG A 27 6.07 2.79 15.53
CA ARG A 27 5.35 1.64 14.97
C ARG A 27 3.87 1.98 14.70
N GLU A 28 3.23 2.71 15.60
CA GLU A 28 1.84 3.13 15.41
C GLU A 28 1.67 4.20 14.32
N LYS A 29 2.62 5.14 14.21
CA LYS A 29 2.66 6.08 13.08
C LYS A 29 2.70 5.35 11.74
N ILE A 30 3.58 4.36 11.62
CA ILE A 30 3.70 3.54 10.41
C ILE A 30 2.38 2.80 10.13
N ARG A 31 1.80 2.13 11.14
CA ARG A 31 0.54 1.39 10.98
C ARG A 31 -0.60 2.31 10.53
N LYS A 32 -0.76 3.47 11.16
CA LYS A 32 -1.77 4.47 10.79
C LYS A 32 -1.54 5.04 9.39
N GLY A 33 -0.28 5.27 9.01
CA GLY A 33 0.06 5.71 7.65
C GLY A 33 -0.37 4.71 6.59
N TRP A 34 -0.19 3.40 6.85
CA TRP A 34 -0.67 2.33 5.97
C TRP A 34 -2.20 2.31 5.88
N GLU A 35 -2.89 2.43 7.01
CA GLU A 35 -4.37 2.46 7.07
C GLU A 35 -4.97 3.62 6.26
N LYS A 36 -4.30 4.78 6.25
CA LYS A 36 -4.72 5.97 5.49
C LYS A 36 -4.33 5.92 4.01
N LEU A 37 -3.54 4.94 3.57
CA LEU A 37 -3.02 4.91 2.20
C LEU A 37 -4.15 4.70 1.18
N LYS A 38 -4.33 5.70 0.32
CA LYS A 38 -5.31 5.70 -0.77
C LYS A 38 -4.64 6.15 -2.06
N ASN A 39 -4.89 5.40 -3.14
CA ASN A 39 -4.53 5.76 -4.51
C ASN A 39 -3.04 6.12 -4.70
N TYR A 40 -2.13 5.43 -4.01
CA TYR A 40 -0.69 5.61 -4.25
C TYR A 40 -0.35 5.13 -5.65
N ASN A 41 0.14 6.03 -6.51
CA ASN A 41 0.45 5.71 -7.91
C ASN A 41 1.82 5.01 -8.01
N GLY A 42 1.82 3.69 -7.81
CA GLY A 42 3.01 2.84 -7.91
C GLY A 42 3.24 2.27 -9.30
N ILE A 43 4.33 1.52 -9.46
CA ILE A 43 4.68 0.83 -10.71
C ILE A 43 3.60 -0.20 -11.08
N CYS A 44 3.01 -0.88 -10.09
CA CYS A 44 1.97 -1.88 -10.32
C CYS A 44 0.55 -1.27 -10.47
N GLY A 45 0.44 0.06 -10.54
CA GLY A 45 -0.82 0.79 -10.54
C GLY A 45 -1.19 1.33 -9.16
N ALA A 46 -2.40 1.88 -9.05
CA ALA A 46 -2.87 2.52 -7.84
C ALA A 46 -2.98 1.50 -6.68
N THR A 47 -2.29 1.77 -5.57
CA THR A 47 -2.36 0.98 -4.34
C THR A 47 -3.23 1.70 -3.32
N THR A 48 -4.20 0.98 -2.78
CA THR A 48 -5.09 1.41 -1.71
C THR A 48 -5.15 0.30 -0.66
N MET A 49 -5.17 0.66 0.61
CA MET A 49 -5.35 -0.33 1.70
C MET A 49 -6.78 -0.28 2.24
N ASP A 50 -7.29 -1.40 2.72
CA ASP A 50 -8.49 -1.46 3.55
C ASP A 50 -8.16 -1.29 5.05
N LYS A 51 -9.20 -1.38 5.89
CA LYS A 51 -9.08 -1.23 7.35
C LYS A 51 -8.28 -2.35 8.03
N ASN A 52 -8.13 -3.50 7.38
CA ASN A 52 -7.37 -4.62 7.91
C ASN A 52 -5.89 -4.52 7.50
N GLY A 53 -5.55 -3.58 6.62
CA GLY A 53 -4.22 -3.48 6.04
C GLY A 53 -4.03 -4.40 4.84
N ASP A 54 -5.11 -4.82 4.19
CA ASP A 54 -5.06 -5.57 2.93
C ASP A 54 -5.08 -4.63 1.74
N GLY A 55 -4.28 -4.95 0.72
CA GLY A 55 -4.26 -4.20 -0.54
C GLY A 55 -5.55 -4.42 -1.32
N VAL A 56 -6.32 -3.35 -1.52
CA VAL A 56 -7.51 -3.33 -2.38
C VAL A 56 -7.06 -3.04 -3.80
N GLY A 57 -6.66 -4.09 -4.51
CA GLY A 57 -6.24 -4.01 -5.91
C GLY A 57 -7.42 -3.94 -6.90
N GLY A 58 -7.13 -3.54 -8.14
CA GLY A 58 -8.08 -3.64 -9.23
C GLY A 58 -8.33 -5.10 -9.61
N VAL A 59 -9.60 -5.53 -9.64
CA VAL A 59 -9.99 -6.84 -10.16
C VAL A 59 -10.08 -6.76 -11.68
N ARG A 60 -9.45 -7.70 -12.38
CA ARG A 60 -9.66 -7.91 -13.82
C ARG A 60 -10.34 -9.24 -14.05
N THR A 61 -11.42 -9.21 -14.83
CA THR A 61 -12.11 -10.43 -15.27
C THR A 61 -11.42 -10.95 -16.52
N LEU A 62 -10.98 -12.21 -16.48
CA LEU A 62 -10.45 -12.90 -17.65
C LEU A 62 -11.54 -13.83 -18.20
N VAL A 63 -11.66 -13.87 -19.52
CA VAL A 63 -12.54 -14.79 -20.25
C VAL A 63 -11.69 -15.67 -21.17
N VAL A 64 -12.08 -16.93 -21.35
CA VAL A 64 -11.45 -17.81 -22.34
C VAL A 64 -12.21 -17.72 -23.66
N GLU A 65 -11.57 -17.18 -24.68
CA GLU A 65 -12.10 -17.12 -26.04
C GLU A 65 -11.15 -17.89 -26.96
N ASN A 66 -11.67 -18.91 -27.65
CA ASN A 66 -10.89 -19.74 -28.58
C ASN A 66 -9.57 -20.28 -27.98
N GLY A 67 -9.60 -20.69 -26.71
CA GLY A 67 -8.43 -21.23 -26.00
C GLY A 67 -7.41 -20.19 -25.52
N LYS A 68 -7.71 -18.88 -25.61
CA LYS A 68 -6.85 -17.79 -25.11
C LYS A 68 -7.54 -17.03 -23.98
N MET A 69 -6.76 -16.63 -22.98
CA MET A 69 -7.21 -15.70 -21.95
C MET A 69 -7.26 -14.28 -22.52
N VAL A 70 -8.43 -13.65 -22.47
CA VAL A 70 -8.64 -12.24 -22.83
C VAL A 70 -9.16 -11.48 -21.61
N SER A 71 -8.62 -10.28 -21.38
CA SER A 71 -9.16 -9.38 -20.35
C SER A 71 -10.44 -8.75 -20.89
N LYS A 72 -11.52 -8.83 -20.09
CA LYS A 72 -12.75 -8.07 -20.35
C LYS A 72 -12.69 -6.68 -19.74
#